data_AF-A0ABC9WFU9-F1
#
_entry.id   AF-A0ABC9WFU9-F1
#
_cell.length_a   1.000
_cell.length_b   1.000
_cell.length_c   1.000
_cell.angle_alpha   90.00
_cell.angle_beta   90.00
_cell.angle_gamma   90.00
#
_symmetry.space_group_name_H-M   'P 1'
#
loop_
_entity.id
_entity.type
_entity.pdbx_description
1 polymer ?
#
loop_
_entity_poly.entity_id
_entity_poly.type
_entity_poly.pdbx_seq_one_letter_code
_entity_poly.pdbx_strand_id
1 'polypeptide(L)'
;MDMDITYIMDSSRSISSDEFQRAKDFVSNMLDQFVVSSQPDESYGGIRVALVQQAPRGFLPDRNQTPVALEFDLVTYSNKDLMKKHIQESVHQLEGPSAIASALQWTVENVFFKAPRQRKHRVIFAVVGSETSTWDSEKLREISLGAKCQGFTLFTLALGHNVNNSQLMELSSSPTDQHLLTLGRVSTSEMVYAQRFSRAFLNLLQQEMNSYPSPELQEECENLDRGDTQQQVSMTERVPFPGTDETSYGHGLEDIERTESRVLENIRETTTEPVYTTPEMRYDYEENEYFTEEDAEGKKPQEYGEAEEENEENLEATVETRAAYSDYDACGLVQDSGECQNYVLKWYYDKEQKMCGQFWYGGCGGNKNRFETQEECGFLCIESS
;
A
#
# COMPACT_ATOMS: atom_id res chain seq x y z
N MET A 1 -11.12 20.93 2.46
CA MET A 1 -11.69 19.70 1.89
C MET A 1 -11.80 18.68 2.99
N ASP A 2 -12.88 17.94 2.95
CA ASP A 2 -13.28 17.07 4.03
C ASP A 2 -13.06 15.63 3.58
N MET A 3 -11.97 15.05 4.09
CA MET A 3 -11.55 13.68 3.79
C MET A 3 -11.42 12.89 5.08
N ASP A 4 -11.68 11.59 4.99
CA ASP A 4 -11.30 10.61 6.00
C ASP A 4 -10.11 9.83 5.47
N ILE A 5 -8.98 9.91 6.17
CA ILE A 5 -7.74 9.24 5.80
C ILE A 5 -7.39 8.24 6.89
N THR A 6 -7.21 6.97 6.54
CA THR A 6 -6.70 5.96 7.47
C THR A 6 -5.38 5.40 6.98
N TYR A 7 -4.37 5.41 7.82
CA TYR A 7 -3.11 4.72 7.59
C TYR A 7 -3.18 3.30 8.15
N ILE A 8 -2.94 2.31 7.32
CA ILE A 8 -2.70 0.92 7.75
C ILE A 8 -1.20 0.68 7.62
N MET A 9 -0.52 0.50 8.76
CA MET A 9 0.93 0.42 8.83
C MET A 9 1.40 -1.01 9.09
N ASP A 10 2.31 -1.50 8.24
CA ASP A 10 2.98 -2.78 8.41
C ASP A 10 3.86 -2.77 9.66
N SER A 11 3.44 -3.59 10.61
CA SER A 11 4.08 -3.76 11.91
C SER A 11 4.47 -5.23 12.13
N SER A 12 4.52 -6.01 11.04
CA SER A 12 4.83 -7.42 11.06
C SER A 12 6.25 -7.68 11.56
N ARG A 13 6.58 -8.94 11.86
CA ARG A 13 7.96 -9.34 12.15
C ARG A 13 8.89 -9.31 10.92
N SER A 14 8.33 -9.20 9.72
CA SER A 14 9.09 -9.28 8.46
C SER A 14 9.67 -7.92 8.04
N ILE A 15 9.05 -6.81 8.47
CA ILE A 15 9.59 -5.47 8.25
C ILE A 15 10.73 -5.19 9.22
N SER A 16 11.82 -4.59 8.73
CA SER A 16 12.95 -4.21 9.57
C SER A 16 12.60 -3.05 10.52
N SER A 17 13.34 -2.92 11.62
CA SER A 17 13.15 -1.82 12.56
C SER A 17 13.36 -0.45 11.90
N ASP A 18 14.29 -0.36 10.95
CA ASP A 18 14.55 0.86 10.19
C ASP A 18 13.37 1.21 9.27
N GLU A 19 12.86 0.25 8.49
CA GLU A 19 11.70 0.46 7.62
C GLU A 19 10.46 0.85 8.44
N PHE A 20 10.23 0.21 9.58
CA PHE A 20 9.15 0.55 10.50
C PHE A 20 9.29 1.99 11.03
N GLN A 21 10.48 2.39 11.46
CA GLN A 21 10.72 3.76 11.92
C GLN A 21 10.52 4.78 10.79
N ARG A 22 10.94 4.45 9.56
CA ARG A 22 10.69 5.30 8.37
C ARG A 22 9.21 5.40 8.03
N ALA A 23 8.44 4.32 8.19
CA ALA A 23 6.99 4.34 8.05
C ALA A 23 6.33 5.29 9.07
N LYS A 24 6.72 5.19 10.36
CA LYS A 24 6.25 6.11 11.41
C LYS A 24 6.56 7.56 11.08
N ASP A 25 7.80 7.85 10.67
CA ASP A 25 8.24 9.19 10.31
C ASP A 25 7.47 9.72 9.09
N PHE A 26 7.21 8.87 8.10
CA PHE A 26 6.39 9.22 6.95
C PHE A 26 4.98 9.63 7.35
N VAL A 27 4.28 8.81 8.15
CA VAL A 27 2.92 9.13 8.61
C VAL A 27 2.92 10.42 9.43
N SER A 28 3.87 10.58 10.36
CA SER A 28 4.00 11.78 11.19
C SER A 28 4.24 13.06 10.36
N ASN A 29 5.06 12.98 9.32
CA ASN A 29 5.34 14.12 8.42
C ASN A 29 4.17 14.42 7.47
N MET A 30 3.42 13.40 7.06
CA MET A 30 2.22 13.60 6.24
C MET A 30 1.14 14.41 6.96
N LEU A 31 1.07 14.33 8.30
CA LEU A 31 0.15 15.16 9.10
C LEU A 31 0.36 16.66 8.91
N ASP A 32 1.57 17.11 8.54
CA ASP A 32 1.83 18.53 8.26
C ASP A 32 1.23 19.01 6.94
N GLN A 33 0.81 18.08 6.06
CA GLN A 33 0.08 18.42 4.83
C GLN A 33 -1.42 18.64 5.07
N PHE A 34 -1.91 18.35 6.28
CA PHE A 34 -3.33 18.35 6.59
C PHE A 34 -3.74 19.52 7.49
N VAL A 35 -4.92 20.07 7.19
CA VAL A 35 -5.68 20.87 8.14
C VAL A 35 -6.60 19.91 8.90
N VAL A 36 -6.11 19.37 10.02
CA VAL A 36 -6.84 18.40 10.85
C VAL A 36 -8.10 19.04 11.44
N SER A 37 -9.20 18.29 11.46
CA SER A 37 -10.47 18.77 12.00
C SER A 37 -10.37 19.03 13.50
N SER A 38 -10.75 20.24 13.93
CA SER A 38 -10.82 20.60 15.35
C SER A 38 -12.04 20.01 16.08
N GLN A 39 -13.03 19.52 15.33
CA GLN A 39 -14.29 18.95 15.82
C GLN A 39 -14.67 17.74 14.95
N PRO A 40 -13.94 16.61 15.08
CA PRO A 40 -14.06 15.48 14.15
C PRO A 40 -15.39 14.71 14.25
N ASP A 41 -16.13 14.89 15.34
CA ASP A 41 -17.46 14.34 15.58
C ASP A 41 -18.58 15.26 15.08
N GLU A 42 -18.40 16.58 15.18
CA GLU A 42 -19.43 17.58 14.93
C GLU A 42 -19.36 18.27 13.56
N SER A 43 -18.17 18.47 13.00
CA SER A 43 -17.94 19.31 11.83
C SER A 43 -17.61 18.51 10.58
N TYR A 44 -18.11 18.97 9.43
CA TYR A 44 -17.62 18.49 8.15
C TYR A 44 -16.19 18.99 7.89
N GLY A 45 -15.78 20.14 8.45
CA GLY A 45 -14.54 20.82 8.12
C GLY A 45 -13.25 20.10 8.53
N GLY A 46 -12.29 20.06 7.62
CA GLY A 46 -10.91 19.60 7.85
C GLY A 46 -10.74 18.11 7.60
N ILE A 47 -9.52 17.58 7.70
CA ILE A 47 -9.22 16.15 7.48
C ILE A 47 -9.28 15.40 8.81
N ARG A 48 -9.86 14.19 8.81
CA ARG A 48 -9.77 13.25 9.94
C ARG A 48 -8.76 12.17 9.59
N VAL A 49 -7.93 11.81 10.55
CA VAL A 49 -6.87 10.83 10.36
C VAL A 49 -6.99 9.73 11.40
N ALA A 50 -6.94 8.48 10.95
CA ALA A 50 -6.81 7.31 11.80
C ALA A 50 -5.51 6.57 11.51
N LEU A 51 -4.99 5.84 12.50
CA LEU A 51 -3.81 4.99 12.36
C LEU A 51 -4.10 3.61 12.94
N VAL A 52 -3.82 2.60 12.13
CA VAL A 52 -4.04 1.19 12.41
C VAL A 52 -2.75 0.44 12.12
N GLN A 53 -2.31 -0.43 13.04
CA GLN A 53 -1.18 -1.33 12.84
C GLN A 53 -1.69 -2.75 12.49
N GLN A 54 -1.12 -3.37 11.46
CA GLN A 54 -1.43 -4.78 11.14
C GLN A 54 -0.63 -5.76 12.00
N ALA A 55 -1.10 -7.02 11.98
CA ALA A 55 -1.58 -7.70 13.18
C ALA A 55 -0.67 -7.72 14.43
N PRO A 56 -1.27 -7.75 15.64
CA PRO A 56 -0.53 -7.95 16.88
C PRO A 56 0.22 -9.29 16.96
N ARG A 57 1.24 -9.35 17.82
CA ARG A 57 1.94 -10.60 18.13
C ARG A 57 0.96 -11.68 18.61
N GLY A 58 1.04 -12.86 18.01
CA GLY A 58 0.20 -14.01 18.39
C GLY A 58 -1.21 -14.01 17.79
N PHE A 59 -1.54 -13.05 16.91
CA PHE A 59 -2.78 -13.09 16.14
C PHE A 59 -2.89 -14.37 15.30
N LEU A 60 -4.08 -14.97 15.31
CA LEU A 60 -4.45 -16.14 14.50
C LEU A 60 -5.81 -15.91 13.81
N PRO A 61 -5.95 -16.19 12.50
CA PRO A 61 -7.13 -15.83 11.71
C PRO A 61 -8.42 -16.54 12.15
N ASP A 62 -8.33 -17.76 12.68
CA ASP A 62 -9.50 -18.58 13.07
C ASP A 62 -9.94 -18.37 14.52
N ARG A 63 -9.44 -17.32 15.17
CA ARG A 63 -9.86 -16.93 16.52
C ARG A 63 -10.61 -15.61 16.44
N ASN A 64 -11.55 -15.39 17.36
CA ASN A 64 -12.24 -14.10 17.56
C ASN A 64 -11.28 -13.03 18.13
N GLN A 65 -10.15 -12.83 17.48
CA GLN A 65 -9.13 -11.84 17.79
C GLN A 65 -9.17 -10.75 16.73
N THR A 66 -8.80 -9.54 17.11
CA THR A 66 -8.71 -8.42 16.16
C THR A 66 -7.45 -8.53 15.31
N PRO A 67 -7.56 -8.43 13.97
CA PRO A 67 -6.41 -8.52 13.07
C PRO A 67 -5.52 -7.27 13.09
N VAL A 68 -5.81 -6.31 13.97
CA VAL A 68 -5.12 -5.02 14.05
C VAL A 68 -4.98 -4.55 15.49
N ALA A 69 -4.01 -3.65 15.71
CA ALA A 69 -4.05 -2.72 16.84
C ALA A 69 -4.48 -1.33 16.33
N LEU A 70 -5.53 -0.78 16.93
CA LEU A 70 -5.97 0.58 16.65
C LEU A 70 -5.17 1.55 17.52
N GLU A 71 -4.39 2.44 16.91
CA GLU A 71 -3.65 3.48 17.64
C GLU A 71 -4.55 4.67 17.97
N PHE A 72 -5.33 5.12 16.98
CA PHE A 72 -6.38 6.11 17.14
C PHE A 72 -7.32 6.08 15.93
N ASP A 73 -8.60 6.33 16.17
CA ASP A 73 -9.63 6.40 15.13
C ASP A 73 -9.78 7.83 14.55
N LEU A 74 -10.75 8.01 13.65
CA LEU A 74 -11.01 9.26 12.96
C LEU A 74 -11.49 10.40 13.88
N VAL A 75 -11.91 10.10 15.12
CA VAL A 75 -12.48 11.08 16.07
C VAL A 75 -11.67 11.24 17.35
N THR A 76 -10.66 10.40 17.56
CA THR A 76 -9.84 10.37 18.78
C THR A 76 -9.08 11.67 19.00
N TYR A 77 -8.46 12.21 17.95
CA TYR A 77 -7.64 13.42 18.04
C TYR A 77 -8.20 14.55 17.17
N SER A 78 -8.21 15.76 17.74
CA SER A 78 -8.56 17.00 17.05
C SER A 78 -7.37 17.95 16.86
N ASN A 79 -6.16 17.50 17.23
CA ASN A 79 -4.94 18.28 17.18
C ASN A 79 -3.80 17.46 16.56
N LYS A 80 -3.15 18.00 15.53
CA LYS A 80 -2.09 17.32 14.80
C LYS A 80 -0.83 17.06 15.64
N ASP A 81 -0.50 17.94 16.57
CA ASP A 81 0.71 17.81 17.39
C ASP A 81 0.57 16.67 18.39
N LEU A 82 -0.64 16.44 18.92
CA LEU A 82 -0.96 15.27 19.74
C LEU A 82 -0.89 13.97 18.94
N MET A 83 -1.41 13.95 17.70
CA MET A 83 -1.26 12.79 16.80
C MET A 83 0.21 12.49 16.55
N LYS A 84 1.02 13.50 16.18
CA LYS A 84 2.46 13.35 15.93
C LYS A 84 3.20 12.83 17.17
N LYS A 85 2.84 13.35 18.35
CA LYS A 85 3.40 12.90 19.63
C LYS A 85 3.08 11.42 19.89
N HIS A 86 1.82 11.01 19.74
CA HIS A 86 1.42 9.61 19.89
C HIS A 86 2.15 8.69 18.92
N ILE A 87 2.23 9.09 17.64
CA ILE A 87 2.96 8.33 16.61
C ILE A 87 4.42 8.12 17.04
N GLN A 88 5.10 9.18 17.47
CA GLN A 88 6.53 9.07 17.78
C GLN A 88 6.80 8.33 19.09
N GLU A 89 6.04 8.63 20.14
CA GLU A 89 6.33 8.16 21.51
C GLU A 89 5.64 6.84 21.89
N SER A 90 4.46 6.54 21.34
CA SER A 90 3.63 5.40 21.79
C SER A 90 3.55 4.25 20.78
N VAL A 91 3.69 4.54 19.49
CA VAL A 91 3.55 3.51 18.44
C VAL A 91 4.84 2.68 18.36
N HIS A 92 4.72 1.39 18.66
CA HIS A 92 5.80 0.42 18.61
C HIS A 92 5.45 -0.75 17.69
N GLN A 93 6.46 -1.33 17.04
CA GLN A 93 6.31 -2.48 16.15
C GLN A 93 5.71 -3.66 16.92
N LEU A 94 4.70 -4.30 16.35
CA LEU A 94 3.94 -5.36 17.01
C LEU A 94 4.53 -6.76 16.79
N GLU A 95 5.37 -6.94 15.78
CA GLU A 95 6.02 -8.23 15.43
C GLU A 95 5.03 -9.37 15.12
N GLY A 96 3.80 -9.05 14.72
CA GLY A 96 2.81 -10.05 14.33
C GLY A 96 2.97 -10.55 12.88
N PRO A 97 2.04 -11.39 12.41
CA PRO A 97 2.01 -11.79 10.99
C PRO A 97 1.61 -10.61 10.11
N SER A 98 2.07 -10.61 8.84
CA SER A 98 1.57 -9.67 7.82
C SER A 98 0.16 -10.10 7.41
N ALA A 99 -0.81 -9.20 7.53
CA ALA A 99 -2.25 -9.49 7.44
C ALA A 99 -3.02 -8.30 6.86
N ILE A 100 -2.54 -7.77 5.74
CA ILE A 100 -3.01 -6.50 5.17
C ILE A 100 -4.46 -6.58 4.70
N ALA A 101 -4.91 -7.72 4.17
CA ALA A 101 -6.27 -7.91 3.72
C ALA A 101 -7.23 -7.90 4.93
N SER A 102 -6.92 -8.66 5.97
CA SER A 102 -7.70 -8.67 7.22
C SER A 102 -7.72 -7.30 7.89
N ALA A 103 -6.59 -6.58 7.89
CA ALA A 103 -6.49 -5.23 8.42
C ALA A 103 -7.33 -4.23 7.61
N LEU A 104 -7.32 -4.33 6.28
CA LEU A 104 -8.13 -3.52 5.37
C LEU A 104 -9.63 -3.73 5.64
N GLN A 105 -10.08 -4.98 5.69
CA GLN A 105 -11.47 -5.32 6.00
C GLN A 105 -11.90 -4.74 7.35
N TRP A 106 -11.12 -5.01 8.40
CA TRP A 106 -11.44 -4.51 9.74
C TRP A 106 -11.52 -2.98 9.77
N THR A 107 -10.61 -2.31 9.05
CA THR A 107 -10.55 -0.85 8.98
C THR A 107 -11.80 -0.26 8.33
N VAL A 108 -12.26 -0.83 7.21
CA VAL A 108 -13.51 -0.40 6.57
C VAL A 108 -14.70 -0.54 7.53
N GLU A 109 -14.83 -1.71 8.15
CA GLU A 109 -15.96 -2.05 9.02
C GLU A 109 -15.98 -1.28 10.36
N ASN A 110 -14.81 -1.05 10.96
CA ASN A 110 -14.70 -0.55 12.33
C ASN A 110 -14.22 0.89 12.44
N VAL A 111 -13.56 1.43 11.42
CA VAL A 111 -13.11 2.82 11.41
C VAL A 111 -14.04 3.67 10.55
N PHE A 112 -14.22 3.31 9.28
CA PHE A 112 -14.98 4.16 8.35
C PHE A 112 -16.49 4.03 8.51
N PHE A 113 -17.04 2.83 8.62
CA PHE A 113 -18.50 2.64 8.78
C PHE A 113 -19.03 3.08 10.14
N LYS A 114 -18.19 3.07 11.17
CA LYS A 114 -18.52 3.59 12.50
C LYS A 114 -18.30 5.11 12.62
N ALA A 115 -17.65 5.74 11.65
CA ALA A 115 -17.38 7.16 11.70
C ALA A 115 -18.68 7.98 11.60
N PRO A 116 -18.85 9.01 12.45
CA PRO A 116 -19.97 9.92 12.30
C PRO A 116 -19.81 10.73 11.02
N ARG A 117 -20.93 11.09 10.38
CA ARG A 117 -20.97 11.95 9.18
C ARG A 117 -19.98 11.47 8.10
N GLN A 118 -20.33 10.39 7.41
CA GLN A 118 -19.51 9.83 6.32
C GLN A 118 -19.15 10.91 5.30
N ARG A 119 -17.86 10.99 4.98
CA ARG A 119 -17.32 11.98 4.03
C ARG A 119 -17.21 11.38 2.63
N LYS A 120 -17.30 12.24 1.61
CA LYS A 120 -17.22 11.83 0.20
C LYS A 120 -15.91 11.10 -0.10
N HIS A 121 -14.79 11.65 0.36
CA HIS A 121 -13.47 11.09 0.10
C HIS A 121 -13.00 10.26 1.29
N ARG A 122 -12.94 8.93 1.07
CA ARG A 122 -12.46 7.93 2.04
C ARG A 122 -11.21 7.29 1.48
N VAL A 123 -10.06 7.63 2.05
CA VAL A 123 -8.74 7.28 1.54
C VAL A 123 -8.03 6.37 2.53
N ILE A 124 -7.47 5.27 2.06
CA ILE A 124 -6.68 4.35 2.86
C ILE A 124 -5.26 4.36 2.32
N PHE A 125 -4.30 4.70 3.17
CA PHE A 125 -2.87 4.59 2.90
C PHE A 125 -2.37 3.28 3.52
N ALA A 126 -2.09 2.29 2.68
CA ALA A 126 -1.40 1.07 3.09
C ALA A 126 0.11 1.28 3.00
N VAL A 127 0.81 1.30 4.14
CA VAL A 127 2.28 1.37 4.20
C VAL A 127 2.78 -0.04 4.47
N VAL A 128 3.28 -0.71 3.44
CA VAL A 128 3.64 -2.14 3.46
C VAL A 128 5.14 -2.33 3.29
N GLY A 129 5.78 -3.15 4.11
CA GLY A 129 7.22 -3.46 4.02
C GLY A 129 7.52 -4.93 3.75
N SER A 130 6.49 -5.77 3.69
CA SER A 130 6.62 -7.20 3.49
C SER A 130 5.43 -7.79 2.74
N GLU A 131 5.65 -8.94 2.10
CA GLU A 131 4.56 -9.76 1.56
C GLU A 131 3.56 -10.13 2.65
N THR A 132 2.27 -10.14 2.30
CA THR A 132 1.23 -10.62 3.21
C THR A 132 1.30 -12.14 3.36
N SER A 133 0.84 -12.65 4.50
CA SER A 133 0.82 -14.09 4.76
C SER A 133 -0.03 -14.82 3.71
N THR A 134 0.32 -16.05 3.37
CA THR A 134 -0.40 -16.84 2.34
C THR A 134 -1.91 -16.90 2.58
N TRP A 135 -2.32 -17.22 3.81
CA TRP A 135 -3.73 -17.29 4.22
C TRP A 135 -4.49 -15.96 4.09
N ASP A 136 -3.78 -14.83 4.16
CA ASP A 136 -4.36 -13.49 4.04
C ASP A 136 -4.34 -13.02 2.58
N SER A 137 -3.31 -13.41 1.82
CA SER A 137 -3.16 -13.12 0.38
C SER A 137 -4.31 -13.70 -0.45
N GLU A 138 -4.84 -14.87 -0.06
CA GLU A 138 -5.99 -15.50 -0.71
C GLU A 138 -7.25 -14.63 -0.65
N LYS A 139 -7.36 -13.76 0.36
CA LYS A 139 -8.52 -12.88 0.58
C LYS A 139 -8.30 -11.46 0.05
N LEU A 140 -7.05 -11.10 -0.27
CA LEU A 140 -6.65 -9.75 -0.60
C LEU A 140 -7.43 -9.18 -1.78
N ARG A 141 -7.54 -9.95 -2.86
CA ARG A 141 -8.25 -9.52 -4.06
C ARG A 141 -9.71 -9.20 -3.79
N GLU A 142 -10.43 -10.09 -3.11
CA GLU A 142 -11.85 -9.92 -2.80
C GLU A 142 -12.08 -8.70 -1.90
N ILE A 143 -11.31 -8.58 -0.80
CA ILE A 143 -11.45 -7.49 0.17
C ILE A 143 -11.08 -6.13 -0.46
N SER A 144 -9.97 -6.09 -1.22
CA SER A 144 -9.53 -4.88 -1.92
C SER A 144 -10.57 -4.44 -2.96
N LEU A 145 -11.06 -5.38 -3.77
CA LEU A 145 -12.09 -5.10 -4.77
C LEU A 145 -13.38 -4.59 -4.11
N GLY A 146 -13.85 -5.24 -3.05
CA GLY A 146 -15.01 -4.80 -2.30
C GLY A 146 -14.86 -3.38 -1.74
N ALA A 147 -13.71 -3.04 -1.17
CA ALA A 147 -13.41 -1.69 -0.71
C ALA A 147 -13.43 -0.68 -1.87
N LYS A 148 -12.75 -0.98 -2.99
CA LYS A 148 -12.73 -0.09 -4.15
C LYS A 148 -14.12 0.12 -4.77
N CYS A 149 -14.93 -0.94 -4.88
CA CYS A 149 -16.32 -0.87 -5.35
C CYS A 149 -17.20 0.00 -4.47
N GLN A 150 -16.94 0.02 -3.16
CA GLN A 150 -17.64 0.90 -2.22
C GLN A 150 -17.19 2.37 -2.33
N GLY A 151 -16.24 2.71 -3.20
CA GLY A 151 -15.74 4.07 -3.41
C GLY A 151 -14.62 4.46 -2.46
N PHE A 152 -13.89 3.50 -1.89
CA PHE A 152 -12.63 3.79 -1.19
C PHE A 152 -11.50 3.99 -2.18
N THR A 153 -10.64 4.97 -1.91
CA THR A 153 -9.38 5.15 -2.62
C THR A 153 -8.25 4.48 -1.84
N LEU A 154 -7.63 3.46 -2.43
CA LEU A 154 -6.51 2.73 -1.84
C LEU A 154 -5.20 3.23 -2.44
N PHE A 155 -4.35 3.82 -1.61
CA PHE A 155 -2.99 4.23 -1.93
C PHE A 155 -2.01 3.30 -1.22
N THR A 156 -1.04 2.75 -1.92
CA THR A 156 -0.04 1.83 -1.36
C THR A 156 1.35 2.43 -1.45
N LEU A 157 2.03 2.50 -0.30
CA LEU A 157 3.46 2.80 -0.20
C LEU A 157 4.20 1.51 0.17
N ALA A 158 4.91 0.94 -0.79
CA ALA A 158 5.76 -0.22 -0.56
C ALA A 158 7.18 0.23 -0.17
N LEU A 159 7.65 -0.24 0.97
CA LEU A 159 8.97 0.04 1.53
C LEU A 159 9.88 -1.17 1.29
N GLY A 160 10.97 -0.96 0.55
CA GLY A 160 11.95 -2.01 0.26
C GLY A 160 11.55 -2.90 -0.92
N HIS A 161 12.27 -4.01 -1.08
CA HIS A 161 12.13 -4.96 -2.19
C HIS A 161 11.36 -6.23 -1.83
N ASN A 162 10.89 -6.34 -0.59
CA ASN A 162 10.32 -7.58 -0.03
C ASN A 162 8.81 -7.69 -0.24
N VAL A 163 8.26 -7.15 -1.34
CA VAL A 163 6.83 -7.21 -1.63
C VAL A 163 6.58 -7.54 -3.10
N ASN A 164 5.71 -8.51 -3.34
CA ASN A 164 5.30 -8.92 -4.67
C ASN A 164 4.47 -7.82 -5.37
N ASN A 165 4.90 -7.41 -6.56
CA ASN A 165 4.21 -6.42 -7.39
C ASN A 165 2.74 -6.76 -7.66
N SER A 166 2.39 -8.05 -7.81
CA SER A 166 0.99 -8.46 -8.03
C SER A 166 0.10 -8.10 -6.84
N GLN A 167 0.57 -8.35 -5.61
CA GLN A 167 -0.18 -8.00 -4.39
C GLN A 167 -0.36 -6.49 -4.25
N LEU A 168 0.69 -5.73 -4.60
CA LEU A 168 0.67 -4.26 -4.56
C LEU A 168 -0.34 -3.67 -5.56
N MET A 169 -0.38 -4.23 -6.77
CA MET A 169 -1.34 -3.82 -7.80
C MET A 169 -2.78 -4.18 -7.42
N GLU A 170 -3.00 -5.37 -6.83
CA GLU A 170 -4.33 -5.78 -6.35
C GLU A 170 -4.85 -4.88 -5.24
N LEU A 171 -3.98 -4.48 -4.31
CA LEU A 171 -4.33 -3.59 -3.20
C LEU A 171 -4.59 -2.15 -3.64
N SER A 172 -3.89 -1.65 -4.65
CA SER A 172 -3.97 -0.23 -5.05
C SER A 172 -5.21 0.06 -5.91
N SER A 173 -5.69 1.31 -5.86
CA SER A 173 -6.72 1.82 -6.78
C SER A 173 -6.14 2.16 -8.15
N SER A 174 -7.01 2.26 -9.17
CA SER A 174 -6.63 2.71 -10.50
C SER A 174 -6.69 4.25 -10.63
N PRO A 175 -5.82 4.87 -11.44
CA PRO A 175 -4.72 4.23 -12.18
C PRO A 175 -3.50 4.00 -11.26
N THR A 176 -2.89 2.82 -11.38
CA THR A 176 -1.91 2.32 -10.40
C THR A 176 -0.67 3.20 -10.28
N ASP A 177 -0.25 3.83 -11.37
CA ASP A 177 0.86 4.80 -11.43
C ASP A 177 0.65 6.03 -10.53
N GLN A 178 -0.58 6.33 -10.12
CA GLN A 178 -0.92 7.42 -9.20
C GLN A 178 -1.20 6.96 -7.77
N HIS A 179 -1.41 5.66 -7.57
CA HIS A 179 -1.87 5.06 -6.31
C HIS A 179 -0.90 4.08 -5.69
N LEU A 180 0.15 3.69 -6.40
CA LEU A 180 1.19 2.79 -5.93
C LEU A 180 2.54 3.48 -6.04
N LEU A 181 3.25 3.56 -4.92
CA LEU A 181 4.64 3.97 -4.89
C LEU A 181 5.48 2.86 -4.26
N THR A 182 6.44 2.35 -5.01
CA THR A 182 7.42 1.37 -4.53
C THR A 182 8.78 2.04 -4.36
N LEU A 183 9.35 1.94 -3.16
CA LEU A 183 10.69 2.44 -2.85
C LEU A 183 11.66 1.27 -2.78
N GLY A 184 12.71 1.28 -3.59
CA GLY A 184 13.72 0.21 -3.57
C GLY A 184 14.51 0.16 -2.27
N ARG A 185 14.72 1.32 -1.64
CA ARG A 185 15.31 1.45 -0.31
C ARG A 185 14.51 2.46 0.52
N VAL A 186 14.81 2.52 1.82
CA VAL A 186 14.18 3.50 2.74
C VAL A 186 15.16 4.61 3.11
N SER A 187 15.91 5.10 2.11
CA SER A 187 16.86 6.20 2.29
C SER A 187 16.13 7.51 2.59
N THR A 188 16.82 8.47 3.22
CA THR A 188 16.22 9.78 3.54
C THR A 188 15.69 10.50 2.30
N SER A 189 16.39 10.42 1.16
CA SER A 189 15.97 11.02 -0.12
C SER A 189 14.72 10.36 -0.70
N GLU A 190 14.61 9.04 -0.66
CA GLU A 190 13.42 8.31 -1.11
C GLU A 190 12.20 8.62 -0.25
N MET A 191 12.37 8.73 1.07
CA MET A 191 11.27 9.09 1.95
C MET A 191 10.79 10.53 1.72
N VAL A 192 11.69 11.46 1.38
CA VAL A 192 11.31 12.82 0.95
C VAL A 192 10.57 12.79 -0.38
N TYR A 193 10.99 11.94 -1.32
CA TYR A 193 10.26 11.72 -2.57
C TYR A 193 8.85 11.18 -2.31
N ALA A 194 8.71 10.17 -1.45
CA ALA A 194 7.42 9.60 -1.08
C ALA A 194 6.47 10.64 -0.49
N GLN A 195 6.95 11.52 0.39
CA GLN A 195 6.13 12.62 0.92
C GLN A 195 5.63 13.56 -0.18
N ARG A 196 6.49 13.91 -1.14
CA ARG A 196 6.11 14.78 -2.27
C ARG A 196 5.11 14.08 -3.19
N PHE A 197 5.32 12.80 -3.47
CA PHE A 197 4.43 11.98 -4.28
C PHE A 197 3.04 11.85 -3.63
N SER A 198 2.97 11.48 -2.36
CA SER A 198 1.70 11.39 -1.63
C SER A 198 0.99 12.74 -1.52
N ARG A 199 1.73 13.85 -1.37
CA ARG A 199 1.14 15.20 -1.44
C ARG A 199 0.55 15.49 -2.82
N ALA A 200 1.24 15.13 -3.90
CA ALA A 200 0.74 15.30 -5.26
C ALA A 200 -0.54 14.49 -5.48
N PHE A 201 -0.55 13.22 -5.07
CA PHE A 201 -1.73 12.35 -5.10
C PHE A 201 -2.93 12.97 -4.36
N LEU A 202 -2.73 13.47 -3.15
CA LEU A 202 -3.80 14.14 -2.38
C LEU A 202 -4.35 15.38 -3.10
N ASN A 203 -3.50 16.13 -3.81
CA ASN A 203 -3.96 17.27 -4.62
C ASN A 203 -4.78 16.81 -5.83
N LEU A 204 -4.44 15.69 -6.47
CA LEU A 204 -5.25 15.11 -7.56
C LEU A 204 -6.65 14.73 -7.06
N LEU A 205 -6.74 14.15 -5.85
CA LEU A 205 -8.04 13.88 -5.20
C LEU A 205 -8.82 15.17 -4.94
N GLN A 206 -8.14 16.24 -4.52
CA GLN A 206 -8.78 17.55 -4.30
C GLN A 206 -9.34 18.18 -5.58
N GLN A 207 -8.69 17.92 -6.71
CA GLN A 207 -9.12 18.42 -8.01
C GLN A 207 -10.17 17.52 -8.68
N GLU A 208 -10.55 16.41 -8.04
CA GLU A 208 -11.47 15.41 -8.58
C GLU A 208 -11.04 14.92 -9.98
N MET A 209 -9.73 14.80 -10.21
CA MET A 209 -9.18 14.37 -11.51
C MET A 209 -9.51 12.91 -11.84
N ASN A 210 -9.71 12.08 -10.81
CA ASN A 210 -10.09 10.68 -10.93
C ASN A 210 -11.45 10.45 -10.26
N SER A 211 -12.20 9.48 -10.79
CA SER A 211 -13.43 8.97 -10.18
C SER A 211 -13.16 7.67 -9.43
N TYR A 212 -13.82 7.48 -8.30
CA TYR A 212 -13.67 6.30 -7.44
C TYR A 212 -15.06 5.73 -7.10
N PRO A 213 -15.38 4.48 -7.51
CA PRO A 213 -14.57 3.60 -8.38
C PRO A 213 -14.30 4.20 -9.77
N SER A 214 -13.27 3.72 -10.46
CA SER A 214 -13.02 4.12 -11.85
C SER A 214 -14.15 3.61 -12.75
N PRO A 215 -14.40 4.22 -13.93
CA PRO A 215 -15.48 3.77 -14.82
C PRO A 215 -15.34 2.29 -15.23
N GLU A 216 -14.11 1.84 -15.46
CA GLU A 216 -13.80 0.43 -15.76
C GLU A 216 -14.15 -0.49 -14.59
N LEU A 217 -13.80 -0.08 -13.38
CA LEU A 217 -14.08 -0.85 -12.18
C LEU A 217 -15.57 -0.85 -11.83
N GLN A 218 -16.27 0.26 -12.09
CA GLN A 218 -17.69 0.39 -11.82
C GLN A 218 -18.50 -0.67 -12.57
N GLU A 219 -18.15 -0.95 -13.82
CA GLU A 219 -18.78 -2.01 -14.62
C GLU A 219 -18.48 -3.42 -14.04
N GLU A 220 -17.26 -3.65 -13.53
CA GLU A 220 -16.90 -4.89 -12.83
C GLU A 220 -17.72 -5.06 -11.54
N CYS A 221 -17.86 -4.00 -10.74
CA CYS A 221 -18.64 -4.00 -9.50
C CYS A 221 -20.12 -4.33 -9.75
N GLU A 222 -20.74 -3.72 -10.78
CA GLU A 222 -22.13 -4.00 -11.14
C GLU A 222 -22.36 -5.44 -11.61
N ASN A 223 -21.35 -6.06 -12.23
CA ASN A 223 -21.43 -7.45 -12.67
C ASN A 223 -21.30 -8.45 -11.50
N LEU A 224 -20.55 -8.10 -10.46
CA LEU A 224 -20.47 -8.91 -9.23
C LEU A 224 -21.82 -8.96 -8.51
N ASP A 225 -22.50 -7.82 -8.37
CA ASP A 225 -23.84 -7.74 -7.77
C ASP A 225 -24.89 -8.58 -8.53
N ARG A 226 -24.73 -8.72 -9.85
CA ARG A 226 -25.60 -9.56 -10.70
C ARG A 226 -25.34 -11.06 -10.53
N GLY A 227 -24.10 -11.46 -10.21
CA GLY A 227 -23.74 -12.86 -9.93
C GLY A 227 -24.43 -13.41 -8.69
N ASP A 228 -24.51 -12.60 -7.64
CA ASP A 228 -25.19 -12.94 -6.38
C ASP A 228 -26.72 -13.05 -6.55
N THR A 229 -27.31 -12.21 -7.40
CA THR A 229 -28.74 -12.31 -7.72
C THR A 229 -29.08 -13.55 -8.54
N GLN A 230 -28.17 -14.08 -9.36
CA GLN A 230 -28.40 -15.34 -10.08
C GLN A 230 -28.25 -16.57 -9.17
N GLN A 231 -27.35 -16.54 -8.17
CA GLN A 231 -27.22 -17.62 -7.20
C GLN A 231 -28.37 -17.65 -6.18
N GLN A 232 -28.93 -16.49 -5.79
CA GLN A 232 -30.12 -16.44 -4.93
C GLN A 232 -31.42 -16.89 -5.62
N VAL A 233 -31.50 -16.88 -6.95
CA VAL A 233 -32.71 -17.30 -7.69
C VAL A 233 -32.76 -18.83 -7.95
N SER A 234 -31.73 -19.59 -7.57
CA SER A 234 -31.68 -21.04 -7.78
C SER A 234 -32.15 -21.91 -6.59
N MET A 235 -32.74 -21.33 -5.54
CA MET A 235 -33.37 -22.10 -4.44
C MET A 235 -34.76 -21.56 -4.09
N THR A 236 -35.69 -21.58 -5.05
CA THR A 236 -37.12 -21.66 -4.71
C THR A 236 -37.93 -22.34 -5.82
N GLU A 237 -37.79 -23.65 -5.98
CA GLU A 237 -38.81 -24.45 -6.68
C GLU A 237 -40.07 -24.52 -5.81
N ARG A 238 -41.04 -23.65 -6.10
CA ARG A 238 -42.40 -23.75 -5.57
C ARG A 238 -43.15 -24.86 -6.30
N VAL A 239 -43.51 -25.92 -5.57
CA VAL A 239 -44.60 -26.83 -5.96
C VAL A 239 -45.93 -26.11 -5.63
N PRO A 240 -46.88 -25.96 -6.59
CA PRO A 240 -48.14 -25.29 -6.32
C PRO A 240 -49.20 -26.25 -5.76
N PHE A 241 -49.86 -25.84 -4.67
CA PHE A 241 -51.15 -26.39 -4.23
C PHE A 241 -52.28 -25.38 -4.53
N PRO A 242 -53.45 -25.83 -5.02
CA PRO A 242 -54.55 -24.94 -5.40
C PRO A 242 -55.59 -24.76 -4.28
N GLY A 243 -56.22 -23.57 -4.24
CA GLY A 243 -57.59 -23.42 -3.73
C GLY A 243 -57.87 -22.27 -2.73
N THR A 244 -58.40 -21.16 -3.26
CA THR A 244 -59.61 -20.41 -2.80
C THR A 244 -59.80 -20.05 -1.33
N ASP A 245 -59.74 -18.76 -1.00
CA ASP A 245 -60.90 -17.83 -0.89
C ASP A 245 -60.72 -16.71 0.15
N GLU A 246 -61.45 -15.63 -0.13
CA GLU A 246 -61.37 -14.27 0.40
C GLU A 246 -61.78 -14.07 1.88
N THR A 247 -61.45 -12.86 2.34
CA THR A 247 -62.16 -11.99 3.31
C THR A 247 -61.65 -11.84 4.76
N SER A 248 -61.10 -10.64 4.99
CA SER A 248 -61.58 -9.61 5.94
C SER A 248 -61.24 -9.64 7.44
N TYR A 249 -61.02 -8.40 7.94
CA TYR A 249 -60.82 -7.88 9.30
C TYR A 249 -59.42 -8.13 9.90
N GLY A 250 -58.63 -7.16 10.37
CA GLY A 250 -58.90 -5.78 10.79
C GLY A 250 -58.76 -5.66 12.31
N HIS A 251 -57.61 -5.20 12.80
CA HIS A 251 -57.38 -4.30 13.97
C HIS A 251 -55.93 -4.42 14.47
N GLY A 252 -55.27 -3.28 14.67
CA GLY A 252 -53.93 -3.19 15.27
C GLY A 252 -53.93 -3.21 16.80
N LEU A 253 -52.74 -3.12 17.39
CA LEU A 253 -52.38 -2.35 18.58
C LEU A 253 -50.87 -2.47 18.87
N GLU A 254 -50.38 -1.45 19.56
CA GLU A 254 -49.00 -1.04 19.84
C GLU A 254 -48.27 -1.85 20.93
N ASP A 255 -46.95 -1.56 21.01
CA ASP A 255 -46.01 -1.60 22.14
C ASP A 255 -45.67 -2.91 22.87
N ILE A 256 -44.37 -3.31 22.82
CA ILE A 256 -43.59 -3.75 24.00
C ILE A 256 -42.09 -3.40 23.81
N GLU A 257 -41.62 -2.40 24.56
CA GLU A 257 -40.22 -2.34 25.04
C GLU A 257 -40.01 -3.30 26.23
N ARG A 258 -38.76 -3.75 26.43
CA ARG A 258 -38.10 -4.06 27.72
C ARG A 258 -38.14 -5.51 28.26
N THR A 259 -37.08 -6.26 27.97
CA THR A 259 -36.44 -7.30 28.83
C THR A 259 -35.13 -7.72 28.14
N GLU A 260 -33.93 -7.86 28.71
CA GLU A 260 -33.52 -8.24 30.07
C GLU A 260 -32.12 -7.65 30.41
N SER A 261 -32.01 -7.08 31.61
CA SER A 261 -30.76 -7.07 32.38
C SER A 261 -31.00 -7.93 33.62
N ARG A 262 -30.27 -9.05 33.72
CA ARG A 262 -30.07 -9.96 34.88
C ARG A 262 -29.49 -11.23 34.25
N VAL A 263 -28.27 -11.67 34.52
CA VAL A 263 -27.78 -12.11 35.83
C VAL A 263 -26.24 -12.12 35.79
N LEU A 264 -25.63 -11.42 36.74
CA LEU A 264 -24.27 -11.69 37.21
C LEU A 264 -24.44 -12.10 38.68
N GLU A 265 -23.99 -13.31 39.03
CA GLU A 265 -23.10 -13.57 40.18
C GLU A 265 -23.02 -15.07 40.58
N ASN A 266 -21.86 -15.40 41.18
CA ASN A 266 -21.39 -16.64 41.80
C ASN A 266 -20.59 -17.53 40.82
N ILE A 267 -19.27 -17.72 40.97
CA ILE A 267 -18.58 -18.33 42.12
C ILE A 267 -17.11 -17.84 42.20
N ARG A 268 -16.62 -17.65 43.44
CA ARG A 268 -15.25 -17.29 43.83
C ARG A 268 -14.42 -18.52 44.26
N GLU A 269 -13.12 -18.42 43.98
CA GLU A 269 -11.94 -18.95 44.69
C GLU A 269 -11.65 -20.46 44.70
N THR A 270 -10.48 -20.88 44.16
CA THR A 270 -9.31 -21.32 44.95
C THR A 270 -8.06 -21.68 44.11
N THR A 271 -6.93 -21.07 44.49
CA THR A 271 -5.54 -21.61 44.58
C THR A 271 -4.89 -22.37 43.40
N THR A 272 -3.76 -21.85 42.89
CA THR A 272 -2.37 -22.31 43.14
C THR A 272 -1.45 -21.90 41.98
N GLU A 273 -0.32 -21.27 42.30
CA GLU A 273 0.77 -21.01 41.36
C GLU A 273 1.50 -22.32 41.01
N PRO A 274 1.88 -22.56 39.75
CA PRO A 274 2.94 -23.49 39.44
C PRO A 274 4.26 -22.75 39.20
N VAL A 275 5.18 -22.99 40.13
CA VAL A 275 6.63 -22.86 40.01
C VAL A 275 7.09 -23.57 38.74
N TYR A 276 7.81 -22.86 37.86
CA TYR A 276 8.61 -23.49 36.80
C TYR A 276 10.09 -23.49 37.17
N THR A 277 10.60 -24.70 37.34
CA THR A 277 12.02 -25.05 37.48
C THR A 277 12.76 -24.83 36.16
N THR A 278 13.89 -24.13 36.24
CA THR A 278 14.90 -23.96 35.18
C THR A 278 15.67 -25.26 34.88
N PRO A 279 15.85 -25.63 33.61
CA PRO A 279 16.98 -26.46 33.19
C PRO A 279 18.07 -25.59 32.55
N GLU A 280 19.28 -25.69 33.10
CA GLU A 280 20.52 -25.18 32.49
C GLU A 280 20.76 -25.87 31.13
N MET A 281 21.04 -25.08 30.09
CA MET A 281 21.59 -25.56 28.83
C MET A 281 22.99 -24.95 28.64
N ARG A 282 23.97 -25.85 28.64
CA ARG A 282 25.39 -25.62 28.35
C ARG A 282 25.57 -25.07 26.94
N TYR A 283 26.49 -24.09 26.80
CA TYR A 283 27.05 -23.67 25.53
C TYR A 283 28.18 -24.62 25.14
N ASP A 284 28.04 -25.34 24.02
CA ASP A 284 29.17 -25.94 23.31
C ASP A 284 29.45 -25.07 22.07
N TYR A 285 30.65 -24.49 22.05
CA TYR A 285 31.23 -23.79 20.91
C TYR A 285 31.92 -24.81 20.01
N GLU A 286 31.60 -24.84 18.72
CA GLU A 286 32.50 -25.41 17.70
C GLU A 286 32.96 -24.29 16.75
N GLU A 287 34.27 -24.03 16.81
CA GLU A 287 35.05 -23.20 15.91
C GLU A 287 35.02 -23.76 14.48
N ASN A 288 35.10 -22.88 13.48
CA ASN A 288 35.82 -23.18 12.26
C ASN A 288 36.63 -21.97 11.82
N GLU A 289 37.94 -22.12 11.98
CA GLU A 289 39.02 -21.26 11.53
C GLU A 289 39.53 -21.71 10.15
N TYR A 290 39.89 -20.71 9.33
CA TYR A 290 40.89 -20.67 8.24
C TYR A 290 40.92 -21.74 7.13
N PHE A 291 40.90 -21.26 5.86
CA PHE A 291 41.87 -21.70 4.84
C PHE A 291 42.23 -20.53 3.89
N THR A 292 43.48 -20.56 3.46
CA THR A 292 44.38 -19.46 3.01
C THR A 292 44.42 -19.19 1.50
N GLU A 293 45.03 -18.04 1.17
CA GLU A 293 45.43 -17.52 -0.14
C GLU A 293 46.53 -18.35 -0.86
N GLU A 294 46.57 -18.23 -2.20
CA GLU A 294 47.70 -18.17 -3.17
C GLU A 294 47.11 -18.56 -4.55
N ASP A 295 47.22 -17.84 -5.67
CA ASP A 295 48.40 -17.20 -6.28
C ASP A 295 48.03 -15.93 -7.08
N ALA A 296 48.99 -14.99 -7.15
CA ALA A 296 48.95 -13.79 -7.98
C ALA A 296 50.12 -13.77 -8.97
N GLU A 297 49.85 -13.51 -10.25
CA GLU A 297 50.73 -12.90 -11.27
C GLU A 297 49.79 -12.39 -12.39
N GLY A 298 49.71 -11.14 -12.85
CA GLY A 298 50.64 -10.02 -12.85
C GLY A 298 51.06 -9.69 -14.28
N LYS A 299 50.32 -8.81 -15.01
CA LYS A 299 50.86 -7.90 -16.07
C LYS A 299 49.81 -6.92 -16.64
N LYS A 300 50.29 -5.70 -16.92
CA LYS A 300 49.59 -4.46 -17.35
C LYS A 300 49.65 -4.26 -18.90
N PRO A 301 48.96 -3.24 -19.46
CA PRO A 301 48.40 -3.23 -20.83
C PRO A 301 49.30 -2.58 -21.89
N GLN A 302 48.96 -2.78 -23.17
CA GLN A 302 49.54 -2.07 -24.33
C GLN A 302 48.49 -1.65 -25.36
N GLU A 303 48.91 -0.69 -26.17
CA GLU A 303 48.22 0.45 -26.77
C GLU A 303 48.20 0.35 -28.31
N TYR A 304 47.21 0.99 -28.93
CA TYR A 304 46.99 1.44 -30.33
C TYR A 304 47.84 0.93 -31.51
N GLY A 305 47.13 0.65 -32.61
CA GLY A 305 47.64 0.67 -33.99
C GLY A 305 46.51 0.79 -35.02
N GLU A 306 46.53 1.88 -35.79
CA GLU A 306 45.67 2.21 -36.94
C GLU A 306 46.10 1.48 -38.22
N ALA A 307 45.16 1.23 -39.13
CA ALA A 307 45.37 1.22 -40.58
C ALA A 307 44.03 1.41 -41.33
N GLU A 308 43.89 2.58 -41.96
CA GLU A 308 43.06 2.92 -43.14
C GLU A 308 43.45 1.96 -44.31
N GLU A 309 42.76 1.73 -45.43
CA GLU A 309 41.83 2.43 -46.33
C GLU A 309 41.52 1.34 -47.43
N GLU A 310 40.35 1.11 -48.03
CA GLU A 310 39.67 1.85 -49.10
C GLU A 310 38.57 0.91 -49.64
N ASN A 311 37.32 1.39 -49.79
CA ASN A 311 36.61 1.37 -51.08
C ASN A 311 35.29 2.14 -50.94
N GLU A 312 35.33 3.40 -51.37
CA GLU A 312 34.15 4.20 -51.68
C GLU A 312 33.49 3.67 -52.95
N GLU A 313 32.24 3.20 -52.86
CA GLU A 313 31.20 3.45 -53.86
C GLU A 313 29.83 2.92 -53.36
N ASN A 314 29.15 3.75 -52.56
CA ASN A 314 27.71 4.01 -52.73
C ASN A 314 27.24 5.08 -51.74
N LEU A 315 27.39 6.33 -52.17
CA LEU A 315 26.88 7.52 -51.51
C LEU A 315 25.42 7.75 -51.94
N GLU A 316 24.46 7.05 -51.32
CA GLU A 316 23.04 7.50 -51.27
C GLU A 316 22.12 6.67 -50.33
N ALA A 317 22.62 6.20 -49.18
CA ALA A 317 21.78 5.52 -48.18
C ALA A 317 22.15 5.83 -46.72
N THR A 318 22.57 7.07 -46.43
CA THR A 318 23.09 7.48 -45.10
C THR A 318 22.22 8.53 -44.41
N VAL A 319 20.96 8.19 -44.11
CA VAL A 319 20.12 8.97 -43.17
C VAL A 319 19.45 8.10 -42.09
N GLU A 320 19.24 6.80 -42.30
CA GLU A 320 18.50 5.96 -41.33
C GLU A 320 19.35 5.21 -40.29
N THR A 321 20.68 5.19 -40.42
CA THR A 321 21.56 4.43 -39.51
C THR A 321 22.38 5.26 -38.53
N ARG A 322 22.12 6.58 -38.42
CA ARG A 322 22.80 7.45 -37.43
C ARG A 322 22.02 7.67 -36.13
N ALA A 323 20.83 7.09 -35.98
CA ALA A 323 20.00 7.24 -34.77
C ALA A 323 20.29 6.20 -33.66
N ALA A 324 21.03 5.12 -33.96
CA ALA A 324 21.26 4.01 -33.02
C ALA A 324 22.51 4.16 -32.11
N TYR A 325 23.29 5.23 -32.26
CA TYR A 325 24.57 5.39 -31.54
C TYR A 325 24.59 6.50 -30.47
N SER A 326 23.42 7.01 -30.05
CA SER A 326 23.30 8.09 -29.05
C SER A 326 22.54 7.68 -27.77
N ASP A 327 22.11 6.43 -27.62
CA ASP A 327 21.22 6.04 -26.50
C ASP A 327 21.97 5.77 -25.19
N TYR A 328 23.25 5.41 -25.25
CA TYR A 328 24.11 5.25 -24.07
C TYR A 328 24.36 6.55 -23.30
N ASP A 329 24.18 7.70 -23.94
CA ASP A 329 24.33 9.01 -23.29
C ASP A 329 23.13 9.31 -22.36
N ALA A 330 21.94 8.78 -22.68
CA ALA A 330 20.73 8.99 -21.88
C ALA A 330 20.89 8.43 -20.46
N CYS A 331 21.41 7.20 -20.33
CA CYS A 331 21.63 6.52 -19.05
C CYS A 331 22.70 7.21 -18.17
N GLY A 332 23.49 8.14 -18.73
CA GLY A 332 24.49 8.90 -17.99
C GLY A 332 23.99 10.18 -17.33
N LEU A 333 22.78 10.64 -17.68
CA LEU A 333 22.23 11.92 -17.22
C LEU A 333 21.46 11.77 -15.91
N VAL A 334 21.35 12.83 -15.12
CA VAL A 334 20.41 12.88 -13.98
C VAL A 334 18.98 13.05 -14.50
N GLN A 335 17.96 12.64 -13.75
CA GLN A 335 16.57 12.89 -14.14
C GLN A 335 16.26 14.39 -14.13
N ASP A 336 15.57 14.86 -15.18
CA ASP A 336 15.16 16.26 -15.32
C ASP A 336 13.66 16.36 -15.65
N SER A 337 12.90 16.89 -14.69
CA SER A 337 11.46 17.09 -14.77
C SER A 337 11.04 18.15 -15.79
N GLY A 338 11.95 19.00 -16.27
CA GLY A 338 11.61 20.12 -17.14
C GLY A 338 10.83 21.24 -16.45
N GLU A 339 10.42 22.25 -17.23
CA GLU A 339 9.88 23.52 -16.69
C GLU A 339 8.34 23.59 -16.68
N CYS A 340 7.67 22.72 -17.44
CA CYS A 340 6.22 22.72 -17.53
C CYS A 340 5.56 22.03 -16.31
N GLN A 341 4.24 22.22 -16.14
CA GLN A 341 3.46 21.68 -15.01
C GLN A 341 2.39 20.65 -15.44
N ASN A 342 2.53 20.09 -16.65
CA ASN A 342 1.67 19.02 -17.14
C ASN A 342 2.31 17.69 -16.75
N TYR A 343 2.27 17.37 -15.45
CA TYR A 343 2.99 16.25 -14.89
C TYR A 343 2.48 14.91 -15.43
N VAL A 344 3.39 14.14 -16.04
CA VAL A 344 3.18 12.78 -16.51
C VAL A 344 4.26 11.90 -15.88
N LEU A 345 3.89 10.71 -15.42
CA LEU A 345 4.86 9.78 -14.85
C LEU A 345 5.73 9.18 -15.96
N LYS A 346 7.04 9.13 -15.73
CA LYS A 346 8.05 8.55 -16.63
C LYS A 346 9.08 7.77 -15.83
N TRP A 347 9.84 6.93 -16.52
CA TRP A 347 10.94 6.17 -15.95
C TRP A 347 12.28 6.86 -16.22
N TYR A 348 13.24 6.74 -15.32
CA TYR A 348 14.61 7.18 -15.51
C TYR A 348 15.56 6.13 -14.94
N TYR A 349 16.77 6.09 -15.45
CA TYR A 349 17.83 5.25 -14.93
C TYR A 349 18.64 5.98 -13.87
N ASP A 350 18.68 5.43 -12.66
CA ASP A 350 19.56 5.90 -11.61
C ASP A 350 20.91 5.16 -11.71
N LYS A 351 21.95 5.89 -12.14
CA LYS A 351 23.30 5.36 -12.32
C LYS A 351 23.97 4.98 -10.99
N GLU A 352 23.64 5.65 -9.89
CA GLU A 352 24.19 5.33 -8.57
C GLU A 352 23.61 4.02 -8.04
N GLN A 353 22.32 3.80 -8.31
CA GLN A 353 21.59 2.61 -7.85
C GLN A 353 21.58 1.47 -8.86
N LYS A 354 21.99 1.72 -10.11
CA LYS A 354 21.91 0.80 -11.25
C LYS A 354 20.51 0.23 -11.45
N MET A 355 19.48 1.05 -11.26
CA MET A 355 18.08 0.63 -11.39
C MET A 355 17.21 1.71 -12.03
N CYS A 356 16.09 1.29 -12.61
CA CYS A 356 15.09 2.21 -13.16
C CYS A 356 14.10 2.64 -12.07
N GLY A 357 13.93 3.95 -11.91
CA GLY A 357 12.97 4.57 -11.00
C GLY A 357 11.96 5.42 -11.75
N GLN A 358 10.84 5.74 -11.10
CA GLN A 358 9.83 6.63 -11.66
C GLN A 358 10.03 8.08 -11.20
N PHE A 359 9.68 9.04 -12.06
CA PHE A 359 9.68 10.46 -11.73
C PHE A 359 8.59 11.22 -12.50
N TRP A 360 8.20 12.39 -11.99
CA TRP A 360 7.26 13.28 -12.66
C TRP A 360 7.98 14.15 -13.69
N TYR A 361 7.59 14.02 -14.96
CA TYR A 361 8.01 14.89 -16.05
C TYR A 361 6.94 15.93 -16.33
N GLY A 362 7.30 17.20 -16.32
CA GLY A 362 6.41 18.35 -16.47
C GLY A 362 5.74 18.49 -17.84
N GLY A 363 6.01 17.59 -18.78
CA GLY A 363 5.39 17.55 -20.11
C GLY A 363 6.12 18.39 -21.18
N CYS A 364 7.16 19.14 -20.81
CA CYS A 364 8.04 19.80 -21.77
C CYS A 364 9.48 19.92 -21.22
N GLY A 365 10.46 20.01 -22.13
CA GLY A 365 11.87 20.14 -21.78
C GLY A 365 12.48 18.85 -21.21
N GLY A 366 13.25 19.00 -20.14
CA GLY A 366 13.98 17.90 -19.51
C GLY A 366 15.13 17.36 -20.38
N ASN A 367 15.59 16.16 -20.06
CA ASN A 367 16.66 15.49 -20.81
C ASN A 367 16.25 14.08 -21.26
N LYS A 368 17.21 13.33 -21.81
CA LYS A 368 16.98 12.01 -22.40
C LYS A 368 16.90 10.87 -21.38
N ASN A 369 17.27 11.07 -20.12
CA ASN A 369 17.09 10.05 -19.09
C ASN A 369 15.61 9.98 -18.67
N ARG A 370 14.77 9.60 -19.62
CA ARG A 370 13.32 9.60 -19.54
C ARG A 370 12.74 8.59 -20.52
N PHE A 371 12.15 7.54 -19.98
CA PHE A 371 11.59 6.41 -20.70
C PHE A 371 10.10 6.27 -20.39
N GLU A 372 9.35 5.64 -21.29
CA GLU A 372 7.91 5.44 -21.14
C GLU A 372 7.60 4.30 -20.17
N THR A 373 8.42 3.25 -20.16
CA THR A 373 8.21 2.06 -19.33
C THR A 373 9.46 1.63 -18.55
N GLN A 374 9.26 0.79 -17.53
CA GLN A 374 10.37 0.21 -16.75
C GLN A 374 11.24 -0.68 -17.63
N GLU A 375 10.59 -1.46 -18.49
CA GLU A 375 11.23 -2.41 -19.40
C GLU A 375 12.10 -1.68 -20.41
N GLU A 376 11.63 -0.57 -20.98
CA GLU A 376 12.42 0.28 -21.89
C GLU A 376 13.68 0.80 -21.18
N CYS A 377 13.52 1.35 -19.98
CA CYS A 377 14.65 1.82 -19.17
C CYS A 377 15.63 0.69 -18.84
N GLY A 378 15.12 -0.48 -18.45
CA GLY A 378 15.94 -1.63 -18.06
C GLY A 378 16.72 -2.20 -19.25
N PHE A 379 16.05 -2.36 -20.39
CA PHE A 379 16.67 -2.83 -21.62
C PHE A 379 17.78 -1.87 -22.09
N LEU A 380 17.51 -0.56 -22.06
CA LEU A 380 18.45 0.44 -22.57
C LEU A 380 19.61 0.75 -21.63
N CYS A 381 19.42 0.67 -20.31
CA CYS A 381 20.42 1.14 -19.35
C CYS A 381 20.96 0.07 -18.39
N ILE A 382 20.31 -1.09 -18.25
CA ILE A 382 20.77 -2.18 -17.38
C ILE A 382 21.38 -3.31 -18.21
N GLU A 383 20.70 -3.77 -19.26
CA GLU A 383 21.17 -4.90 -20.08
C GLU A 383 22.33 -4.54 -21.02
N SER A 384 22.51 -3.25 -21.29
CA SER A 384 23.53 -2.70 -22.20
C SER A 384 24.85 -2.33 -21.51
N SER A 385 24.92 -2.36 -20.17
CA SER A 385 26.03 -1.81 -19.35
C SER A 385 27.06 -2.83 -18.87
#